data_AF-A0A218UH71-F1
#
_entry.id   AF-A0A218UH71-F1
#
_cell.length_a   1.000
_cell.length_b   1.000
_cell.length_c   1.000
_cell.angle_alpha   90.00
_cell.angle_beta   90.00
_cell.angle_gamma   90.00
#
_symmetry.space_group_name_H-M   'P 1'
#
loop_
_entity.id
_entity.type
_entity.pdbx_description
1 polymer ?
#
loop_
_entity_poly.entity_id
_entity_poly.type
_entity_poly.pdbx_seq_one_letter_code
_entity_poly.pdbx_strand_id
1 'polypeptide(L)'
;MGPKKKESKKEKEKRLKAEALLRAQQEEVERLERERLYQEHLEKLEAKYQGERESELAELNSLEQKFLSAQQWKINYREQAKWEHYLSCDGTPDPTVPQEINTFMSLWRDEQDEDVQLVMEKEEVVLNLIEKLEFLLLEASPEEITDKQRDQYQEVILQLQDLLHQKFNDATQNLLKIASMYEDSETGNMHTVLKDENITFCIWVNLKKKARFKSHVFQEAGHGFELPKALALSSVAVRVLHTRYDHVSPLWVQCQGLPRQEASDSMELAEHPEDTGQGPEEEEEGREEPNTPAAEETGSKGRKESAASLKENSNNTADIKETKEETEKKSDILDVPSQEEDALLQEEPGGREEAPKAVDLQQLMPVGGVFHISALQLPPQAQDVGDWSMVELLDVGLE
;
A
#
# COMPACT_ATOMS: atom_id res chain seq x y z
N MET A 1 -11.52 112.37 28.86
CA MET A 1 -12.01 110.99 28.65
C MET A 1 -12.12 110.70 27.15
N GLY A 2 -11.63 109.54 26.69
CA GLY A 2 -11.95 108.81 25.43
C GLY A 2 -11.70 109.51 24.08
N PRO A 3 -10.73 109.03 23.25
CA PRO A 3 -11.09 107.97 22.31
C PRO A 3 -9.97 106.95 22.00
N LYS A 4 -8.99 106.70 22.88
CA LYS A 4 -7.96 105.66 22.63
C LYS A 4 -8.47 104.20 22.69
N LYS A 5 -9.73 103.95 23.08
CA LYS A 5 -10.30 102.58 23.24
C LYS A 5 -10.93 101.98 21.96
N LYS A 6 -11.30 102.77 20.94
CA LYS A 6 -12.00 102.26 19.73
C LYS A 6 -11.06 101.75 18.62
N GLU A 7 -9.92 102.41 18.39
CA GLU A 7 -8.92 101.95 17.41
C GLU A 7 -8.26 100.63 17.83
N SER A 8 -7.99 100.47 19.13
CA SER A 8 -7.47 99.22 19.70
C SER A 8 -8.40 98.00 19.48
N LYS A 9 -9.73 98.20 19.43
CA LYS A 9 -10.69 97.09 19.24
C LYS A 9 -10.75 96.61 17.79
N LYS A 10 -10.67 97.53 16.82
CA LYS A 10 -10.71 97.23 15.38
C LYS A 10 -9.39 96.62 14.88
N GLU A 11 -8.27 97.03 15.46
CA GLU A 11 -6.96 96.41 15.21
C GLU A 11 -6.86 95.00 15.80
N LYS A 12 -7.37 94.80 17.03
CA LYS A 12 -7.48 93.46 17.63
C LYS A 12 -8.40 92.53 16.85
N GLU A 13 -9.54 93.03 16.34
CA GLU A 13 -10.45 92.24 15.50
C GLU A 13 -9.81 91.87 14.14
N LYS A 14 -9.02 92.77 13.54
CA LYS A 14 -8.24 92.46 12.33
C LYS A 14 -7.13 91.44 12.61
N ARG A 15 -6.44 91.53 13.75
CA ARG A 15 -5.44 90.54 14.18
C ARG A 15 -6.08 89.17 14.44
N LEU A 16 -7.23 89.12 15.11
CA LEU A 16 -7.98 87.88 15.35
C LEU A 16 -8.48 87.24 14.05
N LYS A 17 -8.94 88.03 13.07
CA LYS A 17 -9.34 87.52 11.74
C LYS A 17 -8.14 87.04 10.92
N ALA A 18 -7.01 87.74 10.99
CA ALA A 18 -5.77 87.30 10.33
C ALA A 18 -5.21 86.03 10.97
N GLU A 19 -5.27 85.90 12.30
CA GLU A 19 -4.87 84.71 13.04
C GLU A 19 -5.81 83.53 12.75
N ALA A 20 -7.13 83.76 12.67
CA ALA A 20 -8.10 82.75 12.29
C ALA A 20 -7.93 82.28 10.84
N LEU A 21 -7.60 83.19 9.91
CA LEU A 21 -7.26 82.83 8.53
C LEU A 21 -5.96 82.03 8.44
N LEU A 22 -4.95 82.39 9.24
CA LEU A 22 -3.69 81.65 9.31
C LEU A 22 -3.89 80.24 9.87
N ARG A 23 -4.72 80.10 10.92
CA ARG A 23 -5.08 78.78 11.48
C ARG A 23 -5.89 77.95 10.50
N ALA A 24 -6.87 78.54 9.82
CA ALA A 24 -7.63 77.83 8.79
C ALA A 24 -6.73 77.34 7.63
N GLN A 25 -5.75 78.14 7.21
CA GLN A 25 -4.75 77.71 6.22
C GLN A 25 -3.86 76.58 6.75
N GLN A 26 -3.42 76.63 8.00
CA GLN A 26 -2.65 75.56 8.63
C GLN A 26 -3.46 74.27 8.75
N GLU A 27 -4.71 74.34 9.18
CA GLU A 27 -5.63 73.20 9.27
C GLU A 27 -5.95 72.59 7.90
N GLU A 28 -6.11 73.41 6.85
CA GLU A 28 -6.28 72.92 5.48
C GLU A 28 -5.02 72.23 4.95
N VAL A 29 -3.83 72.77 5.23
CA VAL A 29 -2.55 72.13 4.87
C VAL A 29 -2.38 70.82 5.61
N GLU A 30 -2.63 70.77 6.92
CA GLU A 30 -2.57 69.53 7.69
C GLU A 30 -3.61 68.49 7.23
N ARG A 31 -4.81 68.94 6.82
CA ARG A 31 -5.82 68.03 6.26
C ARG A 31 -5.33 67.41 4.95
N LEU A 32 -4.76 68.23 4.07
CA LEU A 32 -4.20 67.76 2.80
C LEU A 32 -2.99 66.85 3.00
N GLU A 33 -2.14 67.12 3.99
CA GLU A 33 -1.02 66.25 4.35
C GLU A 33 -1.50 64.90 4.92
N ARG A 34 -2.51 64.90 5.79
CA ARG A 34 -3.13 63.66 6.29
C ARG A 34 -3.76 62.84 5.17
N GLU A 35 -4.43 63.50 4.22
CA GLU A 35 -5.02 62.84 3.06
C GLU A 35 -3.96 62.22 2.14
N ARG A 36 -2.84 62.92 1.90
CA ARG A 36 -1.69 62.36 1.17
C ARG A 36 -1.09 61.15 1.87
N LEU A 37 -0.84 61.23 3.18
CA LEU A 37 -0.30 60.10 3.94
C LEU A 37 -1.24 58.90 3.94
N TYR A 38 -2.56 59.14 3.99
CA TYR A 38 -3.56 58.08 3.89
C TYR A 38 -3.55 57.41 2.51
N GLN A 39 -3.47 58.20 1.43
CA GLN A 39 -3.35 57.68 0.07
C GLN A 39 -2.08 56.87 -0.12
N GLU A 40 -0.92 57.39 0.30
CA GLU A 40 0.36 56.66 0.25
C GLU A 40 0.33 55.35 1.04
N HIS A 41 -0.34 55.34 2.20
CA HIS A 41 -0.51 54.13 3.00
C HIS A 41 -1.40 53.10 2.30
N LEU A 42 -2.49 53.55 1.66
CA LEU A 42 -3.39 52.69 0.91
C LEU A 42 -2.69 52.08 -0.32
N GLU A 43 -1.92 52.89 -1.07
CA GLU A 43 -1.11 52.43 -2.20
C GLU A 43 -0.07 51.38 -1.78
N LYS A 44 0.58 51.57 -0.63
CA LYS A 44 1.51 50.58 -0.07
C LYS A 44 0.82 49.27 0.28
N LEU A 45 -0.37 49.34 0.87
CA LEU A 45 -1.14 48.14 1.23
C LEU A 45 -1.63 47.40 -0.01
N GLU A 46 -2.10 48.13 -1.02
CA GLU A 46 -2.52 47.58 -2.31
C GLU A 46 -1.34 46.93 -3.06
N ALA A 47 -0.17 47.59 -3.11
CA ALA A 47 1.03 47.03 -3.71
C ALA A 47 1.49 45.74 -2.99
N LYS A 48 1.39 45.69 -1.66
CA LYS A 48 1.69 44.48 -0.87
C LYS A 48 0.73 43.35 -1.20
N TYR A 49 -0.58 43.64 -1.24
CA TYR A 49 -1.61 42.66 -1.59
C TYR A 49 -1.46 42.14 -3.02
N GLN A 50 -1.16 43.02 -3.98
CA GLN A 50 -0.91 42.64 -5.37
C GLN A 50 0.33 41.75 -5.47
N GLY A 51 1.44 42.09 -4.80
CA GLY A 51 2.65 41.27 -4.79
C GLY A 51 2.44 39.89 -4.17
N GLU A 52 1.69 39.79 -3.06
CA GLU A 52 1.32 38.51 -2.44
C GLU A 52 0.46 37.67 -3.39
N ARG A 53 -0.55 38.28 -4.00
CA ARG A 53 -1.42 37.61 -4.98
C ARG A 53 -0.67 37.12 -6.21
N GLU A 54 0.28 37.89 -6.72
CA GLU A 54 1.13 37.50 -7.84
C GLU A 54 2.04 36.32 -7.47
N SER A 55 2.59 36.32 -6.25
CA SER A 55 3.38 35.19 -5.73
C SER A 55 2.54 33.92 -5.60
N GLU A 56 1.36 34.02 -4.98
CA GLU A 56 0.41 32.91 -4.83
C GLU A 56 -0.02 32.35 -6.20
N LEU A 57 -0.32 33.22 -7.17
CA LEU A 57 -0.64 32.80 -8.53
C LEU A 57 0.54 32.11 -9.22
N ALA A 58 1.76 32.61 -9.04
CA ALA A 58 2.96 31.99 -9.59
C ALA A 58 3.19 30.59 -8.99
N GLU A 59 2.98 30.43 -7.69
CA GLU A 59 3.06 29.14 -7.00
C GLU A 59 1.99 28.16 -7.50
N LEU A 60 0.73 28.62 -7.60
CA LEU A 60 -0.37 27.80 -8.14
C LEU A 60 -0.11 27.36 -9.58
N ASN A 61 0.31 28.28 -10.45
CA ASN A 61 0.67 27.94 -11.84
C ASN A 61 1.83 26.94 -11.90
N SER A 62 2.84 27.08 -11.03
CA SER A 62 3.94 26.11 -10.93
C SER A 62 3.43 24.73 -10.49
N LEU A 63 2.50 24.68 -9.53
CA LEU A 63 1.93 23.45 -9.03
C LEU A 63 1.06 22.77 -10.10
N GLU A 64 0.24 23.53 -10.83
CA GLU A 64 -0.57 23.04 -11.94
C GLU A 64 0.31 22.42 -13.04
N GLN A 65 1.41 23.09 -13.42
CA GLN A 65 2.36 22.53 -14.38
C GLN A 65 3.01 21.23 -13.90
N LYS A 66 3.38 21.15 -12.62
CA LYS A 66 3.92 19.91 -12.02
C LYS A 66 2.89 18.80 -12.02
N PHE A 67 1.63 19.11 -11.70
CA PHE A 67 0.53 18.16 -11.74
C PHE A 67 0.31 17.59 -13.15
N LEU A 68 0.22 18.45 -14.16
CA LEU A 68 0.08 18.01 -15.56
C LEU A 68 1.28 17.16 -16.02
N SER A 69 2.50 17.55 -15.62
CA SER A 69 3.71 16.78 -15.92
C SER A 69 3.69 15.41 -15.26
N ALA A 70 3.26 15.33 -14.00
CA ALA A 70 3.12 14.07 -13.27
C ALA A 70 2.03 13.18 -13.87
N GLN A 71 0.91 13.76 -14.32
CA GLN A 71 -0.15 13.03 -15.01
C GLN A 71 0.34 12.44 -16.33
N GLN A 72 1.09 13.21 -17.12
CA GLN A 72 1.69 12.73 -18.36
C GLN A 72 2.73 11.65 -18.11
N TRP A 73 3.55 11.81 -17.07
CA TRP A 73 4.53 10.81 -16.66
C TRP A 73 3.85 9.51 -16.23
N LYS A 74 2.75 9.58 -15.47
CA LYS A 74 1.90 8.43 -15.10
C LYS A 74 1.40 7.67 -16.34
N ILE A 75 0.89 8.39 -17.35
CA ILE A 75 0.41 7.76 -18.60
C ILE A 75 1.56 7.08 -19.33
N ASN A 76 2.69 7.77 -19.52
CA ASN A 76 3.86 7.22 -20.21
C ASN A 76 4.42 6.00 -19.48
N TYR A 77 4.47 6.02 -18.15
CA TYR A 77 4.91 4.90 -17.34
C TYR A 77 4.00 3.67 -17.54
N ARG A 78 2.68 3.85 -17.54
CA ARG A 78 1.72 2.77 -17.82
C ARG A 78 1.88 2.17 -19.21
N GLU A 79 2.10 3.02 -20.23
CA GLU A 79 2.36 2.56 -21.60
C GLU A 79 3.68 1.78 -21.70
N GLN A 80 4.72 2.26 -21.03
CA GLN A 80 6.01 1.58 -20.97
C GLN A 80 5.90 0.22 -20.26
N ALA A 81 5.22 0.14 -19.11
CA ALA A 81 5.03 -1.11 -18.39
C ALA A 81 4.28 -2.16 -19.23
N LYS A 82 3.25 -1.75 -19.97
CA LYS A 82 2.54 -2.62 -20.92
C LYS A 82 3.45 -3.12 -22.04
N TRP A 83 4.32 -2.24 -22.55
CA TRP A 83 5.28 -2.60 -23.60
C TRP A 83 6.35 -3.56 -23.08
N GLU A 84 6.88 -3.32 -21.89
CA GLU A 84 7.86 -4.20 -21.23
C GLU A 84 7.28 -5.59 -20.98
N HIS A 85 6.04 -5.67 -20.51
CA HIS A 85 5.34 -6.94 -20.33
C HIS A 85 5.13 -7.68 -21.66
N TYR A 86 4.71 -6.98 -22.72
CA TYR A 86 4.58 -7.56 -24.05
C TYR A 86 5.91 -8.14 -24.58
N LEU A 87 7.04 -7.50 -24.24
CA LEU A 87 8.37 -7.95 -24.66
C LEU A 87 8.94 -9.09 -23.81
N SER A 88 8.58 -9.19 -22.52
CA SER A 88 9.19 -10.18 -21.62
C SER A 88 8.83 -11.61 -22.00
N CYS A 89 7.60 -11.85 -22.49
CA CYS A 89 7.10 -13.19 -22.86
C CYS A 89 7.41 -14.26 -21.80
N ASP A 90 7.44 -13.86 -20.53
CA ASP A 90 7.82 -14.70 -19.39
C ASP A 90 6.69 -15.64 -18.93
N GLY A 91 5.48 -15.46 -19.49
CA GLY A 91 4.30 -16.23 -19.12
C GLY A 91 3.68 -15.80 -17.79
N THR A 92 4.11 -14.68 -17.22
CA THR A 92 3.47 -14.08 -16.05
C THR A 92 2.12 -13.47 -16.43
N PRO A 93 1.09 -13.54 -15.58
CA PRO A 93 -0.22 -12.99 -15.90
C PRO A 93 -0.26 -11.46 -15.82
N ASP A 94 -0.98 -10.81 -16.74
CA ASP A 94 -1.26 -9.37 -16.65
C ASP A 94 -2.30 -9.09 -15.53
N PRO A 95 -1.99 -8.26 -14.53
CA PRO A 95 -2.91 -7.91 -13.44
C PRO A 95 -4.19 -7.20 -13.91
N THR A 96 -4.18 -6.61 -15.11
CA THR A 96 -5.34 -5.93 -15.71
C THR A 96 -6.28 -6.88 -16.45
N VAL A 97 -5.90 -8.15 -16.63
CA VAL A 97 -6.67 -9.17 -17.34
C VAL A 97 -7.07 -10.29 -16.38
N PRO A 98 -8.28 -10.24 -15.79
CA PRO A 98 -8.71 -11.21 -14.77
C PRO A 98 -8.66 -12.67 -15.23
N GLN A 99 -8.85 -12.93 -16.52
CA GLN A 99 -8.78 -14.29 -17.08
C GLN A 99 -7.37 -14.89 -16.98
N GLU A 100 -6.34 -14.08 -17.15
CA GLU A 100 -4.95 -14.55 -17.08
C GLU A 100 -4.59 -14.93 -15.65
N ILE A 101 -4.96 -14.10 -14.67
CA ILE A 101 -4.76 -14.38 -13.24
C ILE A 101 -5.51 -15.66 -12.84
N ASN A 102 -6.78 -15.79 -13.23
CA ASN A 102 -7.57 -16.99 -12.92
C ASN A 102 -6.98 -18.25 -13.56
N THR A 103 -6.48 -18.14 -14.79
CA THR A 103 -5.80 -19.25 -15.47
C THR A 103 -4.52 -19.62 -14.74
N PHE A 104 -3.70 -18.64 -14.38
CA PHE A 104 -2.48 -18.84 -13.58
C PHE A 104 -2.79 -19.53 -12.25
N MET A 105 -3.75 -19.02 -11.48
CA MET A 105 -4.13 -19.60 -10.18
C MET A 105 -4.65 -21.03 -10.33
N SER A 106 -5.44 -21.31 -11.38
CA SER A 106 -5.99 -22.65 -11.63
C SER A 106 -4.90 -23.64 -12.03
N LEU A 107 -4.03 -23.25 -12.96
CA LEU A 107 -2.90 -24.07 -13.39
C LEU A 107 -1.98 -24.38 -12.22
N TRP A 108 -1.64 -23.36 -11.42
CA TRP A 108 -0.79 -23.59 -10.27
C TRP A 108 -1.50 -24.48 -9.25
N ARG A 109 -2.79 -24.29 -8.96
CA ARG A 109 -3.54 -25.18 -8.06
C ARG A 109 -3.50 -26.65 -8.49
N ASP A 110 -3.56 -26.92 -9.80
CA ASP A 110 -3.54 -28.27 -10.36
C ASP A 110 -2.14 -28.90 -10.42
N GLU A 111 -1.06 -28.10 -10.32
CA GLU A 111 0.31 -28.62 -10.20
C GLU A 111 0.47 -29.39 -8.88
N GLN A 112 0.84 -30.67 -9.00
CA GLN A 112 1.06 -31.58 -7.86
C GLN A 112 2.55 -31.84 -7.66
N ASP A 113 2.90 -32.34 -6.48
CA ASP A 113 4.25 -32.78 -6.12
C ASP A 113 5.33 -31.68 -6.24
N GLU A 114 4.96 -30.43 -6.00
CA GLU A 114 5.90 -29.31 -5.97
C GLU A 114 6.87 -29.44 -4.78
N ASP A 115 8.15 -29.23 -5.06
CA ASP A 115 9.19 -29.08 -4.04
C ASP A 115 9.15 -27.67 -3.44
N VAL A 116 9.59 -27.54 -2.19
CA VAL A 116 9.59 -26.24 -1.48
C VAL A 116 10.41 -25.20 -2.25
N GLN A 117 11.50 -25.59 -2.91
CA GLN A 117 12.31 -24.66 -3.69
C GLN A 117 11.54 -24.12 -4.91
N LEU A 118 10.78 -24.96 -5.60
CA LEU A 118 9.95 -24.54 -6.74
C LEU A 118 8.81 -23.60 -6.30
N VAL A 119 8.23 -23.86 -5.12
CA VAL A 119 7.23 -22.95 -4.53
C VAL A 119 7.86 -21.58 -4.24
N MET A 120 9.09 -21.53 -3.72
CA MET A 120 9.82 -20.26 -3.50
C MET A 120 10.12 -19.52 -4.82
N GLU A 121 10.45 -20.22 -5.90
CA GLU A 121 10.65 -19.58 -7.21
C GLU A 121 9.34 -18.97 -7.76
N LYS A 122 8.22 -19.68 -7.62
CA LYS A 122 6.90 -19.17 -8.03
C LYS A 122 6.38 -18.07 -7.11
N GLU A 123 6.76 -18.09 -5.85
CA GLU A 123 6.40 -17.08 -4.86
C GLU A 123 6.82 -15.68 -5.29
N GLU A 124 8.04 -15.52 -5.83
CA GLU A 124 8.50 -14.23 -6.37
C GLU A 124 7.55 -13.67 -7.44
N VAL A 125 7.06 -14.54 -8.34
CA VAL A 125 6.10 -14.16 -9.38
C VAL A 125 4.76 -13.72 -8.77
N VAL A 126 4.30 -14.44 -7.74
CA VAL A 126 3.04 -14.14 -7.04
C VAL A 126 3.14 -12.81 -6.28
N LEU A 127 4.26 -12.56 -5.60
CA LEU A 127 4.50 -11.31 -4.91
C LEU A 127 4.55 -10.12 -5.86
N ASN A 128 5.23 -10.26 -7.00
CA ASN A 128 5.25 -9.22 -8.04
C ASN A 128 3.84 -8.94 -8.59
N LEU A 129 3.03 -9.98 -8.76
CA LEU A 129 1.63 -9.83 -9.19
C LEU A 129 0.79 -9.10 -8.15
N ILE A 130 0.94 -9.44 -6.86
CA ILE A 130 0.27 -8.75 -5.75
C ILE A 130 0.68 -7.27 -5.72
N GLU A 131 1.98 -6.97 -5.78
CA GLU A 131 2.50 -5.60 -5.79
C GLU A 131 1.89 -4.79 -6.94
N LYS A 132 1.81 -5.37 -8.15
CA LYS A 132 1.16 -4.70 -9.29
C LYS A 132 -0.34 -4.45 -9.06
N LEU A 133 -1.07 -5.40 -8.45
CA LEU A 133 -2.48 -5.21 -8.12
C LEU A 133 -2.67 -4.12 -7.06
N GLU A 134 -1.82 -4.08 -6.03
CA GLU A 134 -1.82 -3.04 -5.00
C GLU A 134 -1.49 -1.66 -5.61
N PHE A 135 -0.53 -1.62 -6.54
CA PHE A 135 -0.19 -0.39 -7.25
C PHE A 135 -1.36 0.12 -8.10
N LEU A 136 -2.08 -0.77 -8.79
CA LEU A 136 -3.31 -0.40 -9.52
C LEU A 136 -4.37 0.17 -8.58
N LEU A 137 -4.52 -0.40 -7.38
CA LEU A 137 -5.44 0.10 -6.36
C LEU A 137 -5.04 1.48 -5.81
N LEU A 138 -3.73 1.72 -5.63
CA LEU A 138 -3.19 2.98 -5.11
C LEU A 138 -3.23 4.11 -6.14
N GLU A 139 -2.91 3.83 -7.40
CA GLU A 139 -2.84 4.84 -8.46
C GLU A 139 -4.21 5.25 -9.03
N ALA A 140 -5.21 4.38 -8.89
CA ALA A 140 -6.48 4.59 -9.54
C ALA A 140 -7.23 5.78 -8.93
N SER A 141 -7.56 6.75 -9.78
CA SER A 141 -8.53 7.79 -9.43
C SER A 141 -9.89 7.13 -9.11
N PRO A 142 -10.71 7.69 -8.21
CA PRO A 142 -12.10 7.25 -8.00
C PRO A 142 -12.93 7.23 -9.29
N GLU A 143 -12.54 7.98 -10.31
CA GLU A 143 -13.18 8.02 -11.63
C GLU A 143 -12.68 6.90 -12.58
N GLU A 144 -11.48 6.35 -12.34
CA GLU A 144 -10.82 5.35 -13.19
C GLU A 144 -11.27 3.92 -12.87
N ILE A 145 -11.58 3.62 -11.61
CA ILE A 145 -12.03 2.28 -11.18
C ILE A 145 -13.37 2.35 -10.44
N THR A 146 -14.26 1.42 -10.76
CA THR A 146 -15.49 1.24 -9.99
C THR A 146 -15.21 0.55 -8.66
N ASP A 147 -16.03 0.80 -7.64
CA ASP A 147 -15.93 0.11 -6.35
C ASP A 147 -15.92 -1.42 -6.51
N LYS A 148 -16.70 -1.95 -7.46
CA LYS A 148 -16.71 -3.38 -7.78
C LYS A 148 -15.37 -3.91 -8.28
N GLN A 149 -14.65 -3.13 -9.09
CA GLN A 149 -13.32 -3.53 -9.58
C GLN A 149 -12.29 -3.47 -8.46
N ARG A 150 -12.39 -2.47 -7.58
CA ARG A 150 -11.56 -2.36 -6.38
C ARG A 150 -11.73 -3.61 -5.51
N ASP A 151 -12.97 -3.99 -5.21
CA ASP A 151 -13.29 -5.18 -4.43
C ASP A 151 -12.77 -6.46 -5.10
N GLN A 152 -12.89 -6.55 -6.43
CA GLN A 152 -12.35 -7.68 -7.20
C GLN A 152 -10.83 -7.81 -7.09
N TYR A 153 -10.07 -6.72 -7.21
CA TYR A 153 -8.62 -6.78 -7.08
C TYR A 153 -8.18 -7.13 -5.66
N GLN A 154 -8.86 -6.59 -4.64
CA GLN A 154 -8.61 -6.96 -3.25
C GLN A 154 -8.86 -8.46 -3.02
N GLU A 155 -9.97 -8.99 -3.51
CA GLU A 155 -10.29 -10.42 -3.42
C GLU A 155 -9.24 -11.29 -4.12
N VAL A 156 -8.79 -10.89 -5.31
CA VAL A 156 -7.73 -11.61 -6.04
C VAL A 156 -6.40 -11.61 -5.26
N ILE A 157 -6.03 -10.49 -4.63
CA ILE A 157 -4.84 -10.42 -3.76
C ILE A 157 -4.93 -11.46 -2.64
N LEU A 158 -6.09 -11.54 -1.97
CA LEU A 158 -6.30 -12.52 -0.90
C LEU A 158 -6.21 -13.96 -1.42
N GLN A 159 -6.81 -14.25 -2.58
CA GLN A 159 -6.78 -15.57 -3.19
C GLN A 159 -5.36 -15.99 -3.56
N LEU A 160 -4.53 -15.06 -4.05
CA LEU A 160 -3.11 -15.31 -4.34
C LEU A 160 -2.32 -15.61 -3.06
N GLN A 161 -2.56 -14.85 -1.99
CA GLN A 161 -1.92 -15.06 -0.69
C GLN A 161 -2.31 -16.41 -0.07
N ASP A 162 -3.60 -16.77 -0.11
CA ASP A 162 -4.10 -18.06 0.37
C ASP A 162 -3.54 -19.22 -0.47
N LEU A 163 -3.51 -19.08 -1.80
CA LEU A 163 -2.93 -20.08 -2.69
C LEU A 163 -1.44 -20.29 -2.41
N LEU A 164 -0.68 -19.21 -2.22
CA LEU A 164 0.74 -19.30 -1.85
C LEU A 164 0.94 -20.05 -0.53
N HIS A 165 0.13 -19.74 0.47
CA HIS A 165 0.17 -20.44 1.76
C HIS A 165 -0.18 -21.94 1.62
N GLN A 166 -1.23 -22.25 0.85
CA GLN A 166 -1.61 -23.63 0.52
C GLN A 166 -0.47 -24.38 -0.16
N LYS A 167 0.23 -23.74 -1.12
CA LYS A 167 1.33 -24.35 -1.84
C LYS A 167 2.53 -24.66 -0.96
N PHE A 168 2.87 -23.80 -0.01
CA PHE A 168 3.85 -24.13 1.02
C PHE A 168 3.43 -25.32 1.88
N ASN A 169 2.15 -25.44 2.21
CA ASN A 169 1.63 -26.59 2.96
C ASN A 169 1.73 -27.88 2.13
N ASP A 170 1.33 -27.86 0.86
CA ASP A 170 1.42 -29.02 -0.03
C ASP A 170 2.87 -29.49 -0.22
N ALA A 171 3.79 -28.55 -0.50
CA ALA A 171 5.21 -28.85 -0.62
C ALA A 171 5.80 -29.38 0.70
N THR A 172 5.39 -28.82 1.84
CA THR A 172 5.75 -29.34 3.17
C THR A 172 5.25 -30.78 3.33
N GLN A 173 4.02 -31.08 2.91
CA GLN A 173 3.44 -32.42 3.02
C GLN A 173 4.22 -33.42 2.17
N ASN A 174 4.55 -33.05 0.93
CA ASN A 174 5.31 -33.90 0.02
C ASN A 174 6.71 -34.18 0.57
N LEU A 175 7.38 -33.16 1.11
CA LEU A 175 8.66 -33.30 1.79
C LEU A 175 8.56 -34.25 3.00
N LEU A 176 7.50 -34.12 3.81
CA LEU A 176 7.29 -34.98 4.99
C LEU A 176 7.01 -36.44 4.63
N LYS A 177 6.40 -36.74 3.48
CA LYS A 177 6.19 -38.13 3.01
C LYS A 177 7.52 -38.85 2.73
N ILE A 178 8.55 -38.11 2.30
CA ILE A 178 9.86 -38.65 1.94
C ILE A 178 10.95 -38.36 2.98
N ALA A 179 10.57 -37.84 4.16
CA ALA A 179 11.52 -37.35 5.17
C ALA A 179 12.52 -38.42 5.64
N SER A 180 12.14 -39.69 5.70
CA SER A 180 13.04 -40.80 6.05
C SER A 180 14.22 -40.96 5.08
N MET A 181 14.10 -40.50 3.83
CA MET A 181 15.19 -40.54 2.84
C MET A 181 16.28 -39.50 3.14
N TYR A 182 15.96 -38.46 3.91
CA TYR A 182 16.84 -37.35 4.26
C TYR A 182 17.27 -37.42 5.73
N GLU A 183 17.29 -38.62 6.31
CA GLU A 183 17.75 -38.84 7.68
C GLU A 183 19.22 -38.42 7.83
N ASP A 184 19.49 -37.51 8.76
CA ASP A 184 20.85 -37.15 9.15
C ASP A 184 21.52 -38.30 9.90
N SER A 185 22.72 -38.68 9.47
CA SER A 185 23.44 -39.84 10.02
C SER A 185 23.86 -39.69 11.48
N GLU A 186 24.02 -38.46 11.98
CA GLU A 186 24.47 -38.21 13.36
C GLU A 186 23.32 -38.22 14.37
N THR A 187 22.25 -37.49 14.04
CA THR A 187 21.08 -37.32 14.91
C THR A 187 20.02 -38.40 14.67
N GLY A 188 19.94 -38.89 13.44
CA GLY A 188 18.90 -39.79 12.97
C GLY A 188 17.55 -39.09 12.71
N ASN A 189 17.54 -37.76 12.68
CA ASN A 189 16.38 -36.93 12.37
C ASN A 189 16.62 -36.22 11.03
N MET A 190 15.58 -35.65 10.41
CA MET A 190 15.77 -34.82 9.21
C MET A 190 15.70 -33.34 9.61
N HIS A 191 16.51 -32.51 8.97
CA HIS A 191 16.33 -31.06 8.98
C HIS A 191 16.72 -30.46 7.63
N THR A 192 16.06 -29.37 7.26
CA THR A 192 16.33 -28.62 6.02
C THR A 192 16.15 -27.13 6.29
N VAL A 193 17.03 -26.32 5.72
CA VAL A 193 16.94 -24.86 5.71
C VAL A 193 17.06 -24.38 4.27
N LEU A 194 16.04 -23.66 3.80
CA LEU A 194 16.00 -22.99 2.51
C LEU A 194 15.78 -21.50 2.75
N LYS A 195 16.49 -20.67 2.01
CA LYS A 195 16.48 -19.22 2.20
C LYS A 195 16.61 -18.50 0.88
N ASP A 196 15.74 -17.53 0.66
CA ASP A 196 15.88 -16.52 -0.39
C ASP A 196 15.83 -15.09 0.21
N GLU A 197 15.67 -14.09 -0.64
CA GLU A 197 15.44 -12.70 -0.30
C GLU A 197 14.15 -12.48 0.49
N ASN A 198 13.04 -13.14 0.14
CA ASN A 198 11.71 -12.91 0.71
C ASN A 198 11.34 -13.91 1.81
N ILE A 199 11.83 -15.15 1.73
CA ILE A 199 11.47 -16.24 2.65
C ILE A 199 12.68 -16.91 3.28
N THR A 200 12.50 -17.34 4.54
CA THR A 200 13.33 -18.37 5.17
C THR A 200 12.44 -19.52 5.62
N PHE A 201 12.61 -20.69 4.99
CA PHE A 201 11.91 -21.93 5.31
C PHE A 201 12.84 -22.87 6.07
N CYS A 202 12.45 -23.27 7.28
CA CYS A 202 13.15 -24.26 8.07
C CYS A 202 12.18 -25.38 8.45
N ILE A 203 12.64 -26.62 8.37
CA ILE A 203 11.88 -27.76 8.88
C ILE A 203 12.79 -28.73 9.61
N TRP A 204 12.33 -29.22 10.75
CA TRP A 204 12.96 -30.30 11.50
C TRP A 204 11.95 -31.41 11.73
N VAL A 205 12.38 -32.66 11.60
CA VAL A 205 11.50 -33.83 11.58
C VAL A 205 12.01 -34.89 12.56
N ASN A 206 11.18 -35.22 13.57
CA ASN A 206 11.53 -36.18 14.62
C ASN A 206 11.30 -37.64 14.17
N LEU A 207 12.27 -38.19 13.45
CA LEU A 207 12.22 -39.59 13.02
C LEU A 207 12.58 -40.57 14.15
N LYS A 208 13.54 -40.22 15.03
CA LYS A 208 14.00 -41.14 16.11
C LYS A 208 13.15 -41.14 17.37
N LYS A 209 12.37 -40.09 17.65
CA LYS A 209 11.44 -40.02 18.81
C LYS A 209 12.16 -40.22 20.15
N LYS A 210 13.32 -39.58 20.33
CA LYS A 210 14.13 -39.69 21.56
C LYS A 210 14.06 -38.38 22.36
N ALA A 211 13.75 -38.47 23.65
CA ALA A 211 13.67 -37.31 24.55
C ALA A 211 14.94 -36.44 24.63
N ARG A 212 16.11 -36.98 24.25
CA ARG A 212 17.37 -36.21 24.17
C ARG A 212 17.37 -35.16 23.05
N PHE A 213 16.55 -35.34 22.02
CA PHE A 213 16.40 -34.44 20.89
C PHE A 213 15.19 -33.52 21.07
N LYS A 214 15.10 -32.92 22.27
CA LYS A 214 14.03 -31.98 22.60
C LYS A 214 14.24 -30.59 21.99
N SER A 215 15.44 -30.25 21.54
CA SER A 215 15.75 -28.93 21.00
C SER A 215 16.60 -29.05 19.75
N HIS A 216 16.40 -28.13 18.82
CA HIS A 216 17.21 -28.01 17.61
C HIS A 216 17.40 -26.53 17.26
N VAL A 217 18.54 -26.22 16.66
CA VAL A 217 18.89 -24.87 16.20
C VAL A 217 19.29 -24.97 14.74
N PHE A 218 18.55 -24.28 13.89
CA PHE A 218 18.85 -24.07 12.48
C PHE A 218 19.98 -23.04 12.38
N GLN A 219 21.23 -23.49 12.36
CA GLN A 219 22.38 -22.60 12.43
C GLN A 219 22.43 -21.60 11.26
N GLU A 220 22.00 -22.00 10.05
CA GLU A 220 21.99 -21.08 8.91
C GLU A 220 20.93 -19.97 9.04
N ALA A 221 19.82 -20.26 9.70
CA ALA A 221 18.73 -19.31 9.90
C ALA A 221 18.84 -18.52 11.22
N GLY A 222 19.63 -18.99 12.18
CA GLY A 222 19.71 -18.39 13.52
C GLY A 222 18.45 -18.60 14.36
N HIS A 223 17.60 -19.56 13.99
CA HIS A 223 16.36 -19.90 14.70
C HIS A 223 16.49 -21.23 15.43
N GLY A 224 15.73 -21.41 16.50
CA GLY A 224 15.71 -22.66 17.24
C GLY A 224 14.44 -22.82 18.06
N PHE A 225 14.23 -24.03 18.55
CA PHE A 225 13.06 -24.34 19.37
C PHE A 225 13.42 -25.34 20.47
N GLU A 226 12.59 -25.39 21.49
CA GLU A 226 12.59 -26.43 22.53
C GLU A 226 11.19 -27.03 22.66
N LEU A 227 11.10 -28.34 22.53
CA LEU A 227 9.88 -29.12 22.63
C LEU A 227 9.65 -29.60 24.07
N PRO A 228 8.39 -29.62 24.52
CA PRO A 228 7.97 -30.40 25.66
C PRO A 228 8.36 -31.88 25.49
N LYS A 229 8.69 -32.55 26.61
CA LYS A 229 9.10 -33.97 26.63
C LYS A 229 8.10 -34.90 25.93
N ALA A 230 6.80 -34.60 26.00
CA ALA A 230 5.75 -35.37 25.35
C ALA A 230 5.87 -35.34 23.81
N LEU A 231 6.17 -34.17 23.24
CA LEU A 231 6.35 -34.02 21.79
C LEU A 231 7.69 -34.58 21.31
N ALA A 232 8.75 -34.53 22.14
CA ALA A 232 10.05 -35.13 21.81
C ALA A 232 10.01 -36.67 21.65
N LEU A 233 9.00 -37.34 22.21
CA LEU A 233 8.75 -38.78 22.07
C LEU A 233 7.70 -39.11 21.00
N SER A 234 7.16 -38.09 20.34
CA SER A 234 6.10 -38.22 19.33
C SER A 234 6.65 -38.03 17.92
N SER A 235 5.94 -38.55 16.91
CA SER A 235 6.30 -38.33 15.50
C SER A 235 5.84 -36.92 15.09
N VAL A 236 6.64 -35.90 15.42
CA VAL A 236 6.33 -34.48 15.15
C VAL A 236 7.41 -33.83 14.30
N ALA A 237 6.99 -32.93 13.42
CA ALA A 237 7.86 -32.01 12.70
C ALA A 237 7.64 -30.59 13.21
N VAL A 238 8.68 -29.77 13.20
CA VAL A 238 8.60 -28.34 13.50
C VAL A 238 8.98 -27.59 12.24
N ARG A 239 8.04 -26.83 11.69
CA ARG A 239 8.26 -25.92 10.57
C ARG A 239 8.33 -24.49 11.07
N VAL A 240 9.31 -23.73 10.60
CA VAL A 240 9.41 -22.27 10.74
C VAL A 240 9.45 -21.69 9.34
N LEU A 241 8.41 -20.95 8.97
CA LEU A 241 8.33 -20.19 7.73
C LEU A 241 8.35 -18.71 8.09
N HIS A 242 9.43 -18.01 7.75
CA HIS A 242 9.60 -16.58 7.97
C HIS A 242 9.48 -15.84 6.64
N THR A 243 8.50 -14.95 6.53
CA THR A 243 8.29 -14.10 5.34
C THR A 243 8.70 -12.67 5.66
N ARG A 244 9.34 -11.97 4.72
CA ARG A 244 9.67 -10.54 4.89
C ARG A 244 8.50 -9.60 4.60
N TYR A 245 7.46 -10.11 3.97
CA TYR A 245 6.20 -9.45 3.70
C TYR A 245 5.12 -9.95 4.66
N ASP A 246 4.04 -9.18 4.76
CA ASP A 246 2.92 -9.43 5.67
C ASP A 246 1.64 -9.77 4.91
N HIS A 247 1.33 -11.06 4.85
CA HIS A 247 0.09 -11.58 4.28
C HIS A 247 -1.01 -11.79 5.34
N VAL A 248 -0.77 -11.43 6.60
CA VAL A 248 -1.70 -11.62 7.72
C VAL A 248 -2.46 -10.33 8.04
N SER A 249 -1.78 -9.18 8.03
CA SER A 249 -2.41 -7.89 8.32
C SER A 249 -3.52 -7.49 7.33
N PRO A 250 -3.39 -7.69 6.00
CA PRO A 250 -4.49 -7.40 5.06
C PRO A 250 -5.78 -8.17 5.38
N LEU A 251 -5.66 -9.44 5.76
CA LEU A 251 -6.80 -10.28 6.17
C LEU A 251 -7.52 -9.74 7.41
N TRP A 252 -6.77 -9.16 8.36
CA TRP A 252 -7.34 -8.61 9.58
C TRP A 252 -8.16 -7.32 9.34
N VAL A 253 -7.70 -6.46 8.43
CA VAL A 253 -8.38 -5.20 8.09
C VAL A 253 -9.76 -5.45 7.47
N GLN A 254 -9.94 -6.53 6.70
CA GLN A 254 -11.25 -6.93 6.16
C GLN A 254 -12.12 -7.67 7.18
N CYS A 255 -11.53 -8.44 8.11
CA CYS A 255 -12.29 -9.12 9.17
C CYS A 255 -12.96 -8.14 10.15
N GLN A 256 -12.38 -6.95 10.31
CA GLN A 256 -13.07 -5.82 10.93
C GLN A 256 -13.85 -5.08 9.85
N GLY A 257 -15.10 -5.49 9.59
CA GLY A 257 -16.02 -4.66 8.81
C GLY A 257 -16.04 -3.26 9.42
N LEU A 258 -15.30 -2.33 8.82
CA LEU A 258 -15.28 -0.94 9.24
C LEU A 258 -16.74 -0.49 9.32
N PRO A 259 -17.20 0.09 10.44
CA PRO A 259 -18.48 0.75 10.46
C PRO A 259 -18.39 1.82 9.38
N ARG A 260 -19.07 1.60 8.25
CA ARG A 260 -19.25 2.62 7.24
C ARG A 260 -19.90 3.76 8.01
N GLN A 261 -19.15 4.84 8.23
CA GLN A 261 -19.60 5.96 9.02
C GLN A 261 -20.80 6.53 8.26
N GLU A 262 -22.00 6.11 8.63
CA GLU A 262 -23.24 6.70 8.14
C GLU A 262 -23.16 8.15 8.59
N ALA A 263 -22.88 9.03 7.63
CA ALA A 263 -22.93 10.46 7.82
C ALA A 263 -24.36 10.79 8.26
N SER A 264 -24.57 10.89 9.57
CA SER A 264 -25.75 11.47 10.15
C SER A 264 -25.66 12.98 9.95
N ASP A 265 -25.89 13.45 8.73
CA ASP A 265 -26.21 14.84 8.45
C ASP A 265 -27.66 15.08 8.87
N SER A 266 -27.88 15.18 10.17
CA SER A 266 -29.06 15.86 10.73
C SER A 266 -28.69 17.31 10.96
N MET A 267 -28.63 18.12 9.90
CA MET A 267 -28.76 19.57 10.05
C MET A 267 -30.23 19.87 10.30
N GLU A 268 -30.54 20.19 11.56
CA GLU A 268 -31.78 20.84 11.96
C GLU A 268 -31.99 22.12 11.13
N LEU A 269 -32.95 22.06 10.21
CA LEU A 269 -33.44 23.25 9.50
C LEU A 269 -34.40 23.98 10.44
N ALA A 270 -34.06 25.22 10.80
CA ALA A 270 -34.92 26.09 11.59
C ALA A 270 -36.24 26.40 10.84
N GLU A 271 -37.36 26.20 11.50
CA GLU A 271 -38.69 26.63 11.07
C GLU A 271 -38.85 28.17 11.15
N HIS A 272 -39.53 28.76 10.16
CA HIS A 272 -40.77 29.57 10.29
C HIS A 272 -41.07 30.40 9.00
N PRO A 273 -42.30 30.91 8.72
CA PRO A 273 -43.39 30.15 8.08
C PRO A 273 -44.16 30.94 6.98
N GLU A 274 -45.13 30.26 6.33
CA GLU A 274 -46.27 30.75 5.49
C GLU A 274 -45.92 31.51 4.18
N ASP A 275 -46.61 31.35 3.04
CA ASP A 275 -48.06 31.30 2.84
C ASP A 275 -48.43 30.80 1.41
N THR A 276 -49.52 30.04 1.35
CA THR A 276 -50.55 29.73 0.31
C THR A 276 -50.28 30.01 -1.19
N GLY A 277 -50.68 29.19 -2.18
CA GLY A 277 -51.48 27.97 -2.23
C GLY A 277 -51.79 27.55 -3.69
N GLN A 278 -52.58 26.48 -3.83
CA GLN A 278 -53.28 25.96 -5.02
C GLN A 278 -52.48 25.16 -6.08
N GLY A 279 -52.69 23.83 -6.08
CA GLY A 279 -52.88 23.05 -7.33
C GLY A 279 -54.35 23.13 -7.80
N PRO A 280 -54.85 22.29 -8.73
CA PRO A 280 -54.29 21.01 -9.23
C PRO A 280 -54.51 20.76 -10.75
N GLU A 281 -54.38 19.48 -11.18
CA GLU A 281 -54.88 18.81 -12.42
C GLU A 281 -53.88 18.78 -13.63
N GLU A 282 -53.63 17.68 -14.37
CA GLU A 282 -54.29 16.38 -14.61
C GLU A 282 -53.28 15.42 -15.34
N GLU A 283 -53.40 14.10 -15.10
CA GLU A 283 -53.50 12.92 -16.03
C GLU A 283 -52.74 12.91 -17.39
N GLU A 284 -52.23 11.83 -18.04
CA GLU A 284 -52.49 10.38 -18.22
C GLU A 284 -51.13 9.73 -18.66
N GLU A 285 -50.76 8.49 -18.30
CA GLU A 285 -51.11 7.15 -18.87
C GLU A 285 -50.41 6.75 -20.20
N GLY A 286 -49.98 5.46 -20.29
CA GLY A 286 -49.65 4.72 -21.53
C GLY A 286 -48.15 4.62 -21.90
N ARG A 287 -47.39 3.58 -21.54
CA ARG A 287 -47.34 2.18 -22.06
C ARG A 287 -46.79 2.03 -23.51
N GLU A 288 -45.86 1.09 -23.63
CA GLU A 288 -45.50 0.22 -24.78
C GLU A 288 -44.11 0.38 -25.44
N GLU A 289 -43.25 -0.63 -25.20
CA GLU A 289 -42.26 -1.13 -26.15
C GLU A 289 -42.94 -1.59 -27.46
N PRO A 290 -42.21 -1.69 -28.59
CA PRO A 290 -41.83 -3.04 -29.00
C PRO A 290 -40.49 -3.17 -29.78
N ASN A 291 -39.81 -4.28 -29.48
CA ASN A 291 -39.19 -5.28 -30.36
C ASN A 291 -38.56 -4.95 -31.74
N THR A 292 -37.47 -5.69 -31.94
CA THR A 292 -36.62 -5.93 -33.12
C THR A 292 -37.34 -6.27 -34.43
N PRO A 293 -36.60 -6.27 -35.55
CA PRO A 293 -36.52 -7.50 -36.31
C PRO A 293 -35.10 -7.92 -36.72
N ALA A 294 -35.00 -9.22 -36.98
CA ALA A 294 -33.86 -9.97 -37.49
C ALA A 294 -33.84 -10.08 -39.03
N ALA A 295 -32.75 -10.66 -39.54
CA ALA A 295 -32.53 -11.41 -40.80
C ALA A 295 -31.41 -10.80 -41.66
N GLU A 296 -30.25 -11.47 -41.73
CA GLU A 296 -29.77 -12.33 -42.86
C GLU A 296 -28.98 -11.48 -43.90
N GLU A 297 -27.91 -11.89 -44.59
CA GLU A 297 -27.24 -13.17 -44.80
C GLU A 297 -25.86 -12.89 -45.47
N THR A 298 -24.97 -13.90 -45.46
CA THR A 298 -23.93 -14.20 -46.49
C THR A 298 -22.67 -13.33 -46.69
N GLY A 299 -21.52 -13.87 -46.27
CA GLY A 299 -20.62 -14.63 -47.17
C GLY A 299 -19.65 -13.92 -48.14
N SER A 300 -18.35 -14.23 -47.97
CA SER A 300 -17.33 -14.52 -49.00
C SER A 300 -16.19 -13.50 -49.30
N LYS A 301 -14.99 -13.87 -48.81
CA LYS A 301 -13.73 -14.17 -49.57
C LYS A 301 -12.99 -13.03 -50.32
N GLY A 302 -11.70 -12.86 -49.96
CA GLY A 302 -10.62 -12.73 -50.96
C GLY A 302 -9.57 -11.61 -50.81
N ARG A 303 -8.42 -11.97 -50.20
CA ARG A 303 -7.01 -11.74 -50.63
C ARG A 303 -6.62 -10.43 -51.36
N LYS A 304 -5.59 -9.74 -50.84
CA LYS A 304 -4.34 -9.40 -51.58
C LYS A 304 -3.22 -8.87 -50.68
N GLU A 305 -2.05 -9.48 -50.86
CA GLU A 305 -0.72 -9.11 -50.37
C GLU A 305 -0.23 -7.80 -51.02
N SER A 306 0.70 -7.10 -50.36
CA SER A 306 1.77 -6.33 -51.02
C SER A 306 2.94 -6.14 -50.07
N ALA A 307 4.11 -6.61 -50.52
CA ALA A 307 5.42 -6.46 -49.91
C ALA A 307 6.17 -5.27 -50.53
N ALA A 308 7.04 -4.61 -49.75
CA ALA A 308 8.15 -3.79 -50.27
C ALA A 308 9.28 -3.58 -49.22
N SER A 309 10.22 -4.53 -49.18
CA SER A 309 11.67 -4.38 -49.38
C SER A 309 12.44 -3.09 -48.99
N LEU A 310 13.46 -3.32 -48.12
CA LEU A 310 14.86 -2.84 -48.10
C LEU A 310 15.23 -1.39 -47.67
N LYS A 311 16.01 -1.29 -46.58
CA LYS A 311 17.47 -0.99 -46.67
C LYS A 311 18.21 -1.22 -45.34
N GLU A 312 19.22 -2.08 -45.41
CA GLU A 312 20.35 -2.15 -44.47
C GLU A 312 21.13 -0.83 -44.46
N ASN A 313 21.73 -0.52 -43.31
CA ASN A 313 23.07 0.07 -43.25
C ASN A 313 23.77 -0.43 -41.97
N SER A 314 24.75 -1.31 -42.16
CA SER A 314 25.79 -1.66 -41.20
C SER A 314 26.67 -0.44 -40.90
N ASN A 315 27.14 -0.29 -39.66
CA ASN A 315 28.58 -0.18 -39.34
C ASN A 315 28.87 -0.07 -37.83
N ASN A 316 29.75 -0.97 -37.39
CA ASN A 316 30.84 -0.83 -36.41
C ASN A 316 30.61 -1.06 -34.91
N THR A 317 31.25 -2.15 -34.49
CA THR A 317 31.81 -2.57 -33.19
C THR A 317 32.75 -1.53 -32.54
N ALA A 318 32.68 -1.40 -31.20
CA ALA A 318 33.84 -1.17 -30.32
C ALA A 318 33.48 -1.44 -28.84
N ASP A 319 34.41 -2.10 -28.17
CA ASP A 319 34.41 -2.65 -26.82
C ASP A 319 34.34 -1.66 -25.63
N ILE A 320 33.68 -2.15 -24.56
CA ILE A 320 34.10 -2.22 -23.14
C ILE A 320 34.80 -1.00 -22.51
N LYS A 321 34.15 -0.43 -21.49
CA LYS A 321 34.78 -0.17 -20.19
C LYS A 321 33.74 -0.05 -19.06
N GLU A 322 33.80 -1.03 -18.15
CA GLU A 322 33.29 -0.96 -16.79
C GLU A 322 33.86 0.27 -16.06
N THR A 323 33.05 0.94 -15.26
CA THR A 323 33.54 1.61 -14.04
C THR A 323 32.45 1.55 -12.98
N LYS A 324 32.63 0.63 -12.03
CA LYS A 324 32.03 0.68 -10.69
C LYS A 324 32.49 1.99 -10.02
N GLU A 325 31.55 2.74 -9.47
CA GLU A 325 31.84 3.67 -8.38
C GLU A 325 30.97 3.32 -7.18
N GLU A 326 31.59 2.62 -6.24
CA GLU A 326 31.12 2.43 -4.87
C GLU A 326 31.23 3.78 -4.14
N THR A 327 30.13 4.26 -3.55
CA THR A 327 30.18 5.35 -2.57
C THR A 327 29.64 4.86 -1.24
N GLU A 328 30.56 4.34 -0.43
CA GLU A 328 30.39 4.14 1.00
C GLU A 328 30.09 5.50 1.66
N LYS A 329 28.94 5.62 2.34
CA LYS A 329 28.71 6.66 3.34
C LYS A 329 28.64 6.00 4.71
N LYS A 330 29.77 6.09 5.42
CA LYS A 330 29.83 5.98 6.89
C LYS A 330 29.01 7.11 7.50
N SER A 331 28.07 6.78 8.38
CA SER A 331 27.53 7.70 9.37
C SER A 331 27.84 7.13 10.75
N ASP A 332 28.72 7.85 11.44
CA ASP A 332 29.13 7.61 12.83
C ASP A 332 27.95 7.67 13.79
N ILE A 333 27.81 6.63 14.62
CA ILE A 333 26.87 6.57 15.74
C ILE A 333 27.58 7.22 16.94
N LEU A 334 27.03 8.33 17.42
CA LEU A 334 27.41 8.92 18.70
C LEU A 334 26.66 8.21 19.83
N ASP A 335 27.46 7.47 20.60
CA ASP A 335 27.08 6.71 21.79
C ASP A 335 26.87 7.66 22.98
N VAL A 336 25.65 7.71 23.53
CA VAL A 336 25.33 8.38 24.80
C VAL A 336 24.55 7.38 25.66
N PRO A 337 25.06 7.00 26.85
CA PRO A 337 24.40 6.02 27.68
C PRO A 337 23.31 6.68 28.55
N SER A 338 22.06 6.24 28.41
CA SER A 338 20.99 6.54 29.37
C SER A 338 20.85 5.38 30.35
N GLN A 339 21.19 5.65 31.62
CA GLN A 339 20.94 4.79 32.78
C GLN A 339 19.45 4.61 33.07
N GLU A 340 19.10 3.38 33.49
CA GLU A 340 18.00 2.99 34.41
C GLU A 340 16.57 3.19 33.84
N GLU A 341 15.67 2.20 33.83
CA GLU A 341 15.28 1.30 34.92
C GLU A 341 14.91 -0.12 34.42
N ASP A 342 15.55 -1.13 35.00
CA ASP A 342 15.12 -2.54 34.96
C ASP A 342 13.91 -2.71 35.90
N ALA A 343 12.70 -2.74 35.35
CA ALA A 343 11.51 -3.19 36.08
C ALA A 343 11.38 -4.71 35.97
N LEU A 344 12.02 -5.39 36.90
CA LEU A 344 11.93 -6.83 37.15
C LEU A 344 10.47 -7.22 37.47
N LEU A 345 9.76 -7.84 36.52
CA LEU A 345 8.43 -8.39 36.77
C LEU A 345 8.57 -9.73 37.53
N GLN A 346 8.37 -9.67 38.85
CA GLN A 346 8.00 -10.84 39.63
C GLN A 346 6.53 -11.20 39.32
N GLU A 347 6.30 -12.37 38.74
CA GLU A 347 4.96 -12.95 38.65
C GLU A 347 4.59 -13.58 40.00
N GLU A 348 3.56 -13.04 40.65
CA GLU A 348 2.84 -13.70 41.75
C GLU A 348 1.68 -14.55 41.18
N PRO A 349 1.42 -15.75 41.72
CA PRO A 349 0.42 -16.66 41.18
C PRO A 349 -0.97 -16.28 41.68
N GLY A 350 -1.70 -15.49 40.91
CA GLY A 350 -3.07 -15.12 41.21
C GLY A 350 -3.87 -14.88 39.94
N GLY A 351 -4.74 -15.83 39.59
CA GLY A 351 -5.54 -15.83 38.37
C GLY A 351 -6.27 -14.51 38.12
N ARG A 352 -5.83 -13.81 37.08
CA ARG A 352 -6.65 -12.91 36.28
C ARG A 352 -6.65 -13.49 34.88
N GLU A 353 -7.84 -13.69 34.32
CA GLU A 353 -7.99 -13.80 32.88
C GLU A 353 -7.34 -12.56 32.26
N GLU A 354 -6.16 -12.73 31.68
CA GLU A 354 -5.56 -11.71 30.83
C GLU A 354 -6.49 -11.56 29.63
N ALA A 355 -7.18 -10.41 29.54
CA ALA A 355 -7.79 -9.99 28.29
C ALA A 355 -6.70 -10.07 27.21
N PRO A 356 -7.03 -10.54 25.98
CA PRO A 356 -6.02 -10.66 24.94
C PRO A 356 -5.34 -9.30 24.78
N LYS A 357 -4.00 -9.29 24.92
CA LYS A 357 -3.17 -8.13 24.57
C LYS A 357 -3.28 -7.93 23.07
N ALA A 358 -4.37 -7.30 22.63
CA ALA A 358 -4.58 -6.95 21.24
C ALA A 358 -3.54 -5.89 20.88
N VAL A 359 -2.66 -6.24 19.95
CA VAL A 359 -1.66 -5.31 19.40
C VAL A 359 -2.42 -4.31 18.54
N ASP A 360 -2.30 -3.01 18.86
CA ASP A 360 -2.87 -1.95 18.03
C ASP A 360 -1.98 -1.76 16.78
N LEU A 361 -2.38 -2.38 15.68
CA LEU A 361 -1.70 -2.28 14.38
C LEU A 361 -1.82 -0.89 13.73
N GLN A 362 -2.62 0.03 14.28
CA GLN A 362 -2.65 1.43 13.81
C GLN A 362 -1.51 2.27 14.40
N GLN A 363 -0.99 1.88 15.57
CA GLN A 363 0.11 2.57 16.26
C GLN A 363 1.43 1.80 16.17
N LEU A 364 1.38 0.49 15.95
CA LEU A 364 2.53 -0.40 15.88
C LEU A 364 2.59 -1.02 14.49
N MET A 365 3.70 -0.78 13.79
CA MET A 365 3.98 -1.40 12.50
C MET A 365 4.78 -2.69 12.72
N PRO A 366 4.43 -3.82 12.08
CA PRO A 366 5.25 -5.02 12.15
C PRO A 366 6.64 -4.75 11.56
N VAL A 367 7.68 -5.05 12.35
CA VAL A 367 9.08 -4.90 11.93
C VAL A 367 9.70 -6.29 11.80
N GLY A 368 10.33 -6.56 10.66
CA GLY A 368 11.09 -7.80 10.46
C GLY A 368 10.28 -8.97 9.91
N GLY A 369 9.10 -8.74 9.33
CA GLY A 369 8.30 -9.76 8.65
C GLY A 369 7.42 -10.61 9.58
N VAL A 370 6.90 -11.72 9.07
CA VAL A 370 5.94 -12.60 9.77
C VAL A 370 6.53 -13.99 9.96
N PHE A 371 6.39 -14.54 11.17
CA PHE A 371 6.82 -15.90 11.50
C PHE A 371 5.60 -16.83 11.62
N HIS A 372 5.59 -17.88 10.80
CA HIS A 372 4.66 -19.00 10.90
C HIS A 372 5.39 -20.19 11.48
N ILE A 373 5.06 -20.55 12.72
CA ILE A 373 5.64 -21.68 13.43
C ILE A 373 4.56 -22.74 13.58
N SER A 374 4.82 -23.94 13.04
CA SER A 374 3.86 -25.05 13.05
C SER A 374 4.53 -26.30 13.64
N ALA A 375 3.83 -26.96 14.57
CA ALA A 375 4.15 -28.32 14.99
C ALA A 375 3.20 -29.27 14.26
N LEU A 376 3.75 -30.10 13.38
CA LEU A 376 3.01 -30.93 12.43
C LEU A 376 3.09 -32.40 12.83
N GLN A 377 2.00 -33.13 12.69
CA GLN A 377 2.00 -34.58 12.85
C GLN A 377 2.69 -35.23 11.63
N LEU A 378 3.68 -36.11 11.85
CA LEU A 378 4.33 -36.80 10.73
C LEU A 378 3.35 -37.78 10.06
N PRO A 379 3.32 -37.84 8.71
CA PRO A 379 2.69 -38.94 8.00
C PRO A 379 3.47 -40.25 8.21
N PRO A 380 2.84 -41.42 8.01
CA PRO A 380 3.54 -42.69 8.07
C PRO A 380 4.76 -42.72 7.15
N GLN A 381 5.92 -43.02 7.72
CA GLN A 381 7.18 -43.09 7.00
C GLN A 381 7.39 -44.48 6.42
N ALA A 382 8.15 -44.56 5.32
CA ALA A 382 8.51 -45.83 4.71
C ALA A 382 9.33 -46.70 5.68
N GLN A 383 8.99 -47.98 5.73
CA GLN A 383 9.68 -48.97 6.54
C GLN A 383 10.15 -50.13 5.67
N ASP A 384 11.42 -50.49 5.82
CA ASP A 384 11.99 -51.63 5.13
C ASP A 384 11.63 -52.92 5.86
N VAL A 385 10.89 -53.79 5.18
CA VAL A 385 10.43 -55.10 5.64
C VAL A 385 11.04 -56.16 4.72
N GLY A 386 12.27 -56.59 5.07
CA GLY A 386 13.05 -57.49 4.21
C GLY A 386 13.58 -56.74 2.98
N ASP A 387 13.27 -57.24 1.79
CA ASP A 387 13.64 -56.62 0.50
C ASP A 387 12.58 -55.63 -0.03
N TRP A 388 11.53 -55.36 0.75
CA TRP A 388 10.42 -54.47 0.39
C TRP A 388 10.41 -53.21 1.25
N SER A 389 10.05 -52.08 0.66
CA SER A 389 9.71 -50.86 1.41
C SER A 389 8.18 -50.70 1.44
N MET A 390 7.60 -50.57 2.63
CA MET A 390 6.15 -50.45 2.84
C MET A 390 5.81 -49.11 3.50
N VAL A 391 4.72 -48.48 3.04
CA VAL A 391 4.16 -47.23 3.58
C VAL A 391 2.67 -47.41 3.80
N GLU A 392 2.17 -46.93 4.93
CA GLU A 392 0.74 -46.78 5.18
C GLU A 392 0.24 -45.49 4.53
N LEU A 393 -0.83 -45.58 3.72
CA LEU A 393 -1.47 -44.44 3.09
C LEU A 393 -2.62 -43.94 3.96
N LEU A 394 -2.59 -42.67 4.34
CA LEU A 394 -3.68 -41.99 5.02
C LEU A 394 -4.31 -40.98 4.05
N ASP A 395 -5.64 -40.94 3.99
CA ASP A 395 -6.41 -40.00 3.14
C ASP A 395 -6.47 -38.57 3.72
N VAL A 396 -5.79 -38.29 4.84
CA VAL A 396 -5.89 -37.03 5.58
C VAL A 396 -4.68 -36.13 5.28
N GLY A 397 -4.92 -34.83 5.11
CA GLY A 397 -3.90 -33.81 4.85
C GLY A 397 -2.98 -33.53 6.06
N LEU A 398 -2.16 -32.49 5.97
CA LEU A 398 -1.42 -32.01 7.14
C LEU A 398 -2.39 -31.54 8.22
N GLU A 399 -2.27 -32.12 9.42
CA GLU A 399 -2.94 -31.67 10.66
C GLU A 399 -1.94 -31.01 11.62
#